data_AF-A0A6N7IHC6-F1
#
_entry.id   AF-A0A6N7IHC6-F1
#
_cell.length_a   1.000
_cell.length_b   1.000
_cell.length_c   1.000
_cell.angle_alpha   90.00
_cell.angle_beta   90.00
_cell.angle_gamma   90.00
#
_symmetry.space_group_name_H-M   'P 1'
#
loop_
_entity.id
_entity.type
_entity.pdbx_description
1 polymer ?
#
loop_
_entity_poly.entity_id
_entity_poly.type
_entity_poly.pdbx_seq_one_letter_code
_entity_poly.pdbx_strand_id
1 'polypeptide(L)'
;MTLPAITTVILLSVLAAAGYALFLLTSPTRTCPRCDGTRIDKRRRHIRRRIRRRIRACRRCRSTGRTRRIGATTVHRLYWHTIGDQTRQRRREQLQQARDRTDHPQP
;
A
#
# COMPACT_ATOMS: atom_id res chain seq x y z
N MET A 1 18.22 -36.27 -0.58
CA MET A 1 16.77 -35.96 -0.40
C MET A 1 16.52 -34.50 0.05
N THR A 2 17.32 -33.51 -0.40
CA THR A 2 17.24 -32.11 0.09
C THR A 2 16.68 -31.12 -0.94
N LEU A 3 16.71 -31.48 -2.23
CA LEU A 3 16.16 -30.67 -3.33
C LEU A 3 14.66 -30.31 -3.19
N PRO A 4 13.73 -31.22 -2.79
CA PRO A 4 12.32 -30.86 -2.64
C PRO A 4 12.04 -29.99 -1.39
N ALA A 5 12.90 -30.07 -0.37
CA ALA A 5 12.75 -29.27 0.84
C ALA A 5 13.09 -27.80 0.58
N ILE A 6 14.13 -27.53 -0.22
CA ILE A 6 14.53 -26.14 -0.54
C ILE A 6 13.46 -25.48 -1.42
N THR A 7 12.98 -26.16 -2.45
CA THR A 7 11.94 -25.62 -3.35
C THR A 7 10.63 -25.38 -2.63
N THR A 8 10.21 -26.26 -1.72
CA THR A 8 8.98 -26.05 -0.91
C THR A 8 9.11 -24.86 0.04
N VAL A 9 10.27 -24.68 0.69
CA VAL A 9 10.52 -23.50 1.54
C VAL A 9 10.49 -22.21 0.72
N ILE A 10 11.12 -22.21 -0.47
CA ILE A 10 11.09 -21.05 -1.37
C ILE A 10 9.64 -20.77 -1.79
N LEU A 11 8.89 -21.77 -2.23
CA LEU A 11 7.48 -21.60 -2.66
C LEU A 11 6.62 -21.03 -1.53
N LEU A 12 6.73 -21.57 -0.32
CA LEU A 12 5.99 -21.09 0.85
C LEU A 12 6.34 -19.65 1.19
N SER A 13 7.63 -19.28 1.10
CA SER A 13 8.08 -17.91 1.37
C SER A 13 7.52 -16.91 0.36
N VAL A 14 7.49 -17.27 -0.93
CA VAL A 14 6.92 -16.44 -2.00
C VAL A 14 5.41 -16.31 -1.81
N LEU A 15 4.72 -17.42 -1.49
CA LEU A 15 3.28 -17.42 -1.24
C LEU A 15 2.93 -16.51 -0.05
N ALA A 16 3.69 -16.60 1.04
CA ALA A 16 3.52 -15.75 2.22
C ALA A 16 3.77 -14.27 1.90
N ALA A 17 4.81 -13.97 1.11
CA ALA A 17 5.10 -12.61 0.67
C ALA A 17 3.98 -12.04 -0.21
N ALA A 18 3.44 -12.84 -1.13
CA ALA A 18 2.32 -12.45 -2.00
C ALA A 18 1.05 -12.18 -1.17
N GLY A 19 0.72 -13.05 -0.22
CA GLY A 19 -0.40 -12.84 0.70
C GLY A 19 -0.26 -11.58 1.54
N TYR A 20 0.95 -11.32 2.06
CA TYR A 20 1.25 -10.10 2.81
C TYR A 20 1.14 -8.83 1.94
N ALA A 21 1.60 -8.89 0.68
CA ALA A 21 1.46 -7.79 -0.26
C ALA A 21 0.00 -7.47 -0.56
N LEU A 22 -0.84 -8.50 -0.79
CA LEU A 22 -2.29 -8.32 -0.98
C LEU A 22 -2.95 -7.68 0.25
N PHE A 23 -2.57 -8.14 1.45
CA PHE A 23 -3.07 -7.60 2.70
C PHE A 23 -2.67 -6.12 2.92
N LEU A 24 -1.45 -5.73 2.50
CA LEU A 24 -1.02 -4.34 2.52
C LEU A 24 -1.78 -3.48 1.49
N LEU A 25 -2.19 -4.04 0.35
CA LEU A 25 -3.02 -3.36 -0.64
C LEU A 25 -4.45 -3.12 -0.12
N THR A 26 -5.07 -4.13 0.49
CA THR A 26 -6.46 -4.02 0.97
C THR A 26 -6.58 -3.20 2.25
N SER A 27 -5.59 -3.29 3.16
CA SER A 27 -5.58 -2.56 4.43
C SER A 27 -4.27 -1.79 4.63
N PRO A 28 -4.05 -0.70 3.87
CA PRO A 28 -2.79 0.07 3.92
C PRO A 28 -2.64 0.88 5.21
N THR A 29 -3.71 0.99 6.01
CA THR A 29 -3.74 1.79 7.23
C THR A 29 -3.92 0.91 8.46
N ARG A 30 -3.14 1.18 9.49
CA ARG A 30 -3.29 0.60 10.83
C ARG A 30 -3.69 1.67 11.83
N THR A 31 -4.35 1.27 12.90
CA THR A 31 -4.64 2.13 14.05
C THR A 31 -3.33 2.72 14.58
N CYS A 32 -3.33 4.01 14.89
CA CYS A 32 -2.11 4.65 15.38
C CYS A 32 -1.74 4.08 16.76
N PRO A 33 -0.54 3.48 16.96
CA PRO A 33 -0.16 2.82 18.21
C PRO A 33 0.06 3.80 19.37
N ARG A 34 0.08 5.11 19.09
CA ARG A 34 0.28 6.16 20.11
C ARG A 34 -1.05 6.67 20.69
N CYS A 35 -2.14 6.60 19.93
CA CYS A 35 -3.44 7.06 20.38
C CYS A 35 -4.53 5.98 20.31
N ASP A 36 -4.22 4.78 19.81
CA ASP A 36 -5.15 3.67 19.57
C ASP A 36 -6.44 4.12 18.91
N GLY A 37 -6.32 4.94 17.85
CA GLY A 37 -7.48 5.41 17.10
C GLY A 37 -8.27 6.54 17.76
N THR A 38 -7.99 6.88 19.02
CA THR A 38 -8.72 7.92 19.77
C THR A 38 -8.41 9.36 19.33
N ARG A 39 -7.53 9.55 18.34
CA ARG A 39 -7.13 10.84 17.73
C ARG A 39 -6.49 11.85 18.70
N ILE A 40 -6.38 11.50 19.98
CA ILE A 40 -5.95 12.33 21.10
C ILE A 40 -4.68 11.75 21.72
N ASP A 41 -3.77 12.62 22.18
CA ASP A 41 -2.57 12.17 22.90
C ASP A 41 -2.92 11.52 24.25
N LYS A 42 -2.76 10.19 24.34
CA LYS A 42 -3.06 9.41 25.56
C LYS A 42 -2.18 9.79 26.75
N ARG A 43 -0.95 10.31 26.54
CA ARG A 43 -0.05 10.72 27.64
C ARG A 43 -0.65 11.80 28.53
N ARG A 44 -1.61 12.60 28.03
CA ARG A 44 -2.28 13.65 28.81
C ARG A 44 -3.66 13.23 29.32
N ARG A 45 -4.08 11.97 29.10
CA ARG A 45 -5.38 11.47 29.55
C ARG A 45 -5.48 11.44 31.09
N HIS A 46 -4.38 11.20 31.79
CA HIS A 46 -4.32 11.26 33.26
C HIS A 46 -4.38 12.68 33.84
N ILE A 47 -4.18 13.74 33.03
CA ILE A 47 -4.25 15.15 33.47
C ILE A 47 -5.71 15.67 33.48
N ARG A 48 -6.68 14.80 33.12
CA ARG A 48 -8.10 15.16 32.98
C ARG A 48 -8.81 15.59 34.27
N ARG A 49 -8.23 15.39 35.46
CA ARG A 49 -8.87 15.84 36.71
C ARG A 49 -8.67 17.33 37.02
N ARG A 50 -7.70 18.03 36.42
CA ARG A 50 -7.44 19.45 36.76
C ARG A 50 -7.62 20.46 35.65
N ILE A 51 -7.48 20.10 34.37
CA ILE A 51 -7.44 21.11 33.28
C ILE A 51 -8.20 20.60 32.06
N ARG A 52 -9.50 20.90 31.99
CA ARG A 52 -10.40 20.58 30.85
C ARG A 52 -9.98 21.17 29.50
N ARG A 53 -8.91 21.96 29.41
CA ARG A 53 -8.66 22.88 28.27
C ARG A 53 -7.62 22.46 27.23
N ARG A 54 -6.90 21.34 27.34
CA ARG A 54 -5.89 20.97 26.32
C ARG A 54 -5.87 19.49 25.96
N ILE A 55 -6.98 19.02 25.39
CA ILE A 55 -6.98 17.78 24.61
C ILE A 55 -6.16 18.05 23.33
N ARG A 56 -4.86 17.77 23.36
CA ARG A 56 -4.01 17.94 22.17
C ARG A 56 -4.23 16.78 21.21
N ALA A 57 -4.39 17.12 19.93
CA ALA A 57 -4.37 16.16 18.83
C ALA A 57 -3.09 15.31 18.89
N CYS A 58 -3.20 14.02 18.58
CA CYS A 58 -2.04 13.16 18.48
C CYS A 58 -1.12 13.67 17.36
N ARG A 59 0.09 14.12 17.70
CA ARG A 59 1.07 14.65 16.74
C ARG A 59 1.55 13.60 15.73
N ARG A 60 1.51 12.31 16.09
CA ARG A 60 2.00 11.20 15.26
C ARG A 60 1.05 10.84 14.12
N CYS A 61 -0.26 10.86 14.39
CA CYS A 61 -1.27 10.62 13.37
C CYS A 61 -1.98 11.91 12.93
N ARG A 62 -1.53 13.10 13.36
CA ARG A 62 -2.16 14.40 13.07
C ARG A 62 -3.70 14.35 13.17
N SER A 63 -4.22 13.82 14.27
CA SER A 63 -5.66 13.59 14.51
C SER A 63 -6.42 12.65 13.55
N THR A 64 -5.77 12.02 12.57
CA THR A 64 -6.43 11.08 11.66
C THR A 64 -6.77 9.75 12.35
N GLY A 65 -6.08 9.41 13.45
CA GLY A 65 -6.30 8.17 14.22
C GLY A 65 -5.72 6.90 13.57
N ARG A 66 -5.31 7.00 12.30
CA ARG A 66 -4.71 5.93 11.51
C ARG A 66 -3.31 6.34 11.04
N THR A 67 -2.45 5.37 10.82
CA THR A 67 -1.09 5.53 10.27
C THR A 67 -0.87 4.50 9.18
N ARG A 68 -0.14 4.84 8.12
CA ARG A 68 0.20 3.86 7.07
C ARG A 68 1.05 2.72 7.67
N ARG A 69 0.79 1.48 7.26
CA ARG A 69 1.64 0.33 7.60
C ARG A 69 3.00 0.51 6.91
N ILE A 70 4.07 0.06 7.57
CA ILE A 70 5.42 0.06 6.98
C ILE A 70 5.39 -0.85 5.77
N GLY A 71 5.97 -0.43 4.64
CA GLY A 71 5.96 -1.17 3.38
C GLY A 71 4.70 -0.99 2.51
N ALA A 72 3.57 -0.53 3.07
CA ALA A 72 2.35 -0.31 2.29
C ALA A 72 2.55 0.70 1.15
N THR A 73 3.30 1.77 1.39
CA THR A 73 3.65 2.76 0.35
C THR A 73 4.52 2.17 -0.75
N THR A 74 5.50 1.33 -0.39
CA THR A 74 6.41 0.72 -1.36
C THR A 74 5.68 -0.28 -2.23
N VAL A 75 4.92 -1.19 -1.62
CA VAL A 75 4.11 -2.19 -2.34
C VAL A 75 3.07 -1.51 -3.21
N HIS A 76 2.37 -0.50 -2.70
CA HIS A 76 1.38 0.22 -3.49
C HIS A 76 2.00 0.98 -4.67
N ARG A 77 3.16 1.60 -4.47
CA ARG A 77 3.90 2.27 -5.55
C ARG A 77 4.38 1.27 -6.60
N LEU A 78 4.90 0.13 -6.18
CA LEU A 78 5.36 -0.92 -7.09
C LEU A 78 4.21 -1.49 -7.91
N TYR A 79 3.07 -1.77 -7.27
CA TYR A 79 1.86 -2.26 -7.92
C TYR A 79 1.33 -1.27 -8.98
N TRP A 80 1.27 0.02 -8.65
CA TRP A 80 0.86 1.03 -9.63
C TRP A 80 1.87 1.21 -10.76
N HIS A 81 3.17 1.02 -10.50
CA HIS A 81 4.20 1.08 -11.52
C HIS A 81 4.04 -0.05 -12.54
N THR A 82 3.87 -1.29 -12.06
CA THR A 82 3.73 -2.45 -12.95
C THR A 82 2.45 -2.41 -13.78
N ILE A 83 1.33 -1.98 -13.19
CA ILE A 83 0.05 -1.82 -13.92
C ILE A 83 0.07 -0.61 -14.87
N GLY A 84 0.69 0.49 -14.45
CA GLY A 84 0.83 1.70 -15.26
C GLY A 84 1.67 1.47 -16.52
N ASP A 85 2.70 0.62 -16.44
CA ASP A 85 3.55 0.30 -17.59
C ASP A 85 2.82 -0.57 -18.63
N GLN A 86 2.06 -1.58 -18.20
CA GLN A 86 1.28 -2.42 -19.11
C GLN A 86 0.20 -1.63 -19.86
N THR A 87 -0.49 -0.71 -19.18
CA THR A 87 -1.51 0.12 -19.82
C THR A 87 -0.90 1.11 -20.82
N ARG A 88 0.28 1.66 -20.54
CA ARG A 88 1.03 2.50 -21.48
C ARG A 88 1.51 1.73 -22.70
N GLN A 89 1.99 0.50 -22.53
CA GLN A 89 2.41 -0.37 -23.63
C GLN A 89 1.24 -0.66 -24.57
N ARG A 90 0.09 -1.11 -24.04
CA ARG A 90 -1.12 -1.35 -24.86
C ARG A 90 -1.57 -0.12 -25.63
N ARG A 91 -1.49 1.07 -25.00
CA ARG A 91 -1.85 2.32 -25.67
C ARG A 91 -0.90 2.66 -26.82
N ARG A 92 0.39 2.36 -26.68
CA ARG A 92 1.38 2.54 -27.75
C ARG A 92 1.15 1.58 -28.90
N GLU A 93 0.88 0.31 -28.60
CA GLU A 93 0.53 -0.71 -29.60
C GLU A 93 -0.72 -0.32 -30.40
N GLN A 94 -1.78 0.16 -29.71
CA GLN A 94 -2.98 0.66 -30.37
C GLN A 94 -2.71 1.89 -31.25
N LEU A 95 -1.87 2.82 -30.79
CA LEU A 95 -1.48 3.99 -31.59
C LEU A 95 -0.65 3.60 -32.82
N GLN A 96 0.24 2.60 -32.69
CA GLN A 96 1.01 2.06 -33.80
C GLN A 96 0.09 1.37 -34.81
N GLN A 97 -0.81 0.51 -34.36
CA GLN A 97 -1.80 -0.14 -35.24
C GLN A 97 -2.70 0.87 -35.95
N ALA A 98 -3.10 1.95 -35.27
CA ALA A 98 -3.87 3.02 -35.90
C ALA A 98 -3.08 3.76 -36.99
N ARG A 99 -1.78 4.02 -36.75
CA ARG A 99 -0.86 4.60 -37.75
C ARG A 99 -0.65 3.69 -38.95
N ASP A 100 -0.33 2.42 -38.72
CA ASP A 100 -0.12 1.45 -39.79
C ASP A 100 -1.37 1.30 -40.67
N ARG A 101 -2.56 1.38 -40.07
CA ARG A 101 -3.84 1.34 -40.79
C ARG A 101 -4.11 2.60 -41.62
N THR A 102 -3.62 3.77 -41.20
CA THR A 102 -3.71 5.00 -42.00
C THR A 102 -2.66 5.05 -43.11
N ASP A 103 -1.47 4.50 -42.89
CA ASP A 103 -0.36 4.53 -43.85
C ASP A 103 -0.49 3.43 -44.94
N HIS A 104 -1.22 2.34 -44.66
CA HIS A 104 -1.55 1.28 -45.61
C HIS A 104 -3.06 1.08 -45.73
N PRO A 105 -3.77 1.95 -46.47
CA PRO A 105 -5.18 1.71 -46.79
C PRO A 105 -5.25 0.43 -47.63
N GLN A 106 -5.96 -0.58 -47.13
CA GLN A 106 -6.25 -1.77 -47.92
C GLN A 106 -7.09 -1.37 -49.14
N PRO A 107 -6.79 -1.91 -50.34
CA PRO A 107 -7.50 -1.60 -51.58
C PRO A 107 -8.94 -2.11 -51.59
#